data_AF-A0A2R6M572-F1
#
_entry.id   AF-A0A2R6M572-F1
#
_cell.length_a   1.000
_cell.length_b   1.000
_cell.length_c   1.000
_cell.angle_alpha   90.00
_cell.angle_beta   90.00
_cell.angle_gamma   90.00
#
_symmetry.space_group_name_H-M   'P 1'
#
loop_
_entity.id
_entity.type
_entity.pdbx_description
1 polymer ?
#
loop_
_entity_poly.entity_id
_entity_poly.type
_entity_poly.pdbx_seq_one_letter_code
_entity_poly.pdbx_strand_id
1 'polypeptide(L)'
;MALTVDHVPYACGDLETTTAELEALGLEPEYGGVHGNGITHMSLLGFADGSYLELISEEEEADHGFWPEHIRADAGPAAWCVRVDDIVEDCTQALTAGWEVHGPLYGAREREDGTLVEWDRAEFGSHENRLLFPFSIEDRTPLSFRVTPTPSVSDGPLTGIEQVVLATDRPERAFSLLDDRYR
;
A
#
# COMPACT_ATOMS: atom_id res chain seq x y z
N MET A 1 7.94 15.97 -10.48
CA MET A 1 6.93 14.98 -10.89
C MET A 1 5.74 15.12 -9.94
N ALA A 2 4.49 14.97 -10.38
CA ALA A 2 3.36 14.99 -9.44
C ALA A 2 3.11 13.55 -8.97
N LEU A 3 3.40 13.25 -7.70
CA LEU A 3 3.13 11.92 -7.13
C LEU A 3 1.64 11.79 -6.82
N THR A 4 1.08 10.62 -7.14
CA THR A 4 -0.30 10.27 -6.78
C THR A 4 -0.24 9.17 -5.73
N VAL A 5 -0.84 9.39 -4.55
CA VAL A 5 -0.97 8.34 -3.53
C VAL A 5 -1.88 7.25 -4.07
N ASP A 6 -1.41 6.01 -4.01
CA ASP A 6 -2.16 4.85 -4.44
C ASP A 6 -2.91 4.20 -3.27
N HIS A 7 -2.20 3.84 -2.20
CA HIS A 7 -2.83 3.32 -0.99
C HIS A 7 -1.93 3.45 0.24
N VAL A 8 -2.55 3.24 1.40
CA VAL A 8 -1.86 3.13 2.69
C VAL A 8 -2.18 1.76 3.28
N PRO A 9 -1.18 0.87 3.42
CA PRO A 9 -1.30 -0.35 4.18
C PRO A 9 -1.44 -0.09 5.68
N TYR A 10 -2.40 -0.76 6.30
CA TYR A 10 -2.73 -0.76 7.70
C TYR A 10 -2.58 -2.19 8.22
N ALA A 11 -1.46 -2.44 8.89
CA ALA A 11 -1.11 -3.71 9.46
C ALA A 11 -1.88 -3.96 10.76
N CYS A 12 -2.61 -5.07 10.79
CA CYS A 12 -3.38 -5.53 11.94
C CYS A 12 -3.22 -7.04 12.08
N GLY A 13 -3.14 -7.54 13.31
CA GLY A 13 -2.96 -8.95 13.62
C GLY A 13 -4.23 -9.79 13.50
N ASP A 14 -5.40 -9.14 13.42
CA ASP A 14 -6.68 -9.78 13.14
C ASP A 14 -7.53 -8.92 12.19
N LEU A 15 -7.69 -9.39 10.95
CA LEU A 15 -8.38 -8.66 9.89
C LEU A 15 -9.88 -8.52 10.19
N GLU A 16 -10.52 -9.56 10.73
CA GLU A 16 -11.95 -9.56 11.04
C GLU A 16 -12.29 -8.54 12.12
N THR A 17 -11.52 -8.51 13.21
CA THR A 17 -11.69 -7.57 14.33
C THR A 17 -11.50 -6.14 13.86
N THR A 18 -10.43 -5.86 13.13
CA THR A 18 -10.14 -4.50 12.62
C THR A 18 -11.22 -4.04 11.62
N THR A 19 -11.69 -4.95 10.76
CA THR A 19 -12.80 -4.66 9.84
C THR A 19 -14.07 -4.31 10.61
N ALA A 20 -14.45 -5.10 11.63
CA ALA A 20 -15.62 -4.84 12.45
C ALA A 20 -15.54 -3.50 13.23
N GLU A 21 -14.34 -3.10 13.65
CA GLU A 21 -14.13 -1.79 14.29
C GLU A 21 -14.38 -0.62 13.31
N LEU A 22 -13.92 -0.74 12.07
CA LEU A 22 -14.22 0.25 11.03
C LEU A 22 -15.71 0.28 10.70
N GLU A 23 -16.36 -0.89 10.59
CA GLU A 23 -17.80 -0.98 10.32
C GLU A 23 -18.62 -0.29 11.41
N ALA A 24 -18.21 -0.41 12.68
CA ALA A 24 -18.85 0.29 13.79
C ALA A 24 -18.74 1.83 13.69
N LEU A 25 -17.77 2.33 12.92
CA LEU A 25 -17.60 3.76 12.59
C LEU A 25 -18.34 4.17 11.30
N GLY A 26 -19.02 3.23 10.63
CA GLY A 26 -19.70 3.46 9.35
C GLY A 26 -18.76 3.39 8.14
N LEU A 27 -17.57 2.83 8.30
CA LEU A 27 -16.64 2.52 7.21
C LEU A 27 -16.68 1.01 7.00
N GLU A 28 -17.11 0.54 5.84
CA GLU A 28 -17.31 -0.90 5.59
C GLU A 28 -16.29 -1.43 4.57
N PRO A 29 -15.03 -1.70 4.95
CA PRO A 29 -14.04 -2.31 4.05
C PRO A 29 -14.56 -3.61 3.42
N GLU A 30 -14.27 -3.80 2.13
CA GLU A 30 -14.65 -5.00 1.39
C GLU A 30 -13.49 -5.99 1.38
N TYR A 31 -13.79 -7.28 1.57
CA TYR A 31 -12.75 -8.32 1.51
C TYR A 31 -12.12 -8.38 0.12
N GLY A 32 -10.79 -8.27 0.07
CA GLY A 32 -10.01 -8.26 -1.16
C GLY A 32 -9.42 -9.62 -1.51
N GLY A 33 -9.34 -10.56 -0.58
CA GLY A 33 -8.81 -11.89 -0.83
C GLY A 33 -7.36 -12.07 -0.37
N VAL A 34 -6.82 -13.25 -0.67
CA VAL A 34 -5.47 -13.65 -0.30
C VAL A 34 -4.50 -13.19 -1.38
N HIS A 35 -3.36 -12.63 -0.96
CA HIS A 35 -2.26 -12.30 -1.85
C HIS A 35 -1.71 -13.59 -2.51
N GLY A 36 -1.11 -13.47 -3.69
CA GLY A 36 -0.55 -14.60 -4.43
C GLY A 36 0.57 -15.36 -3.71
N ASN A 37 1.09 -14.82 -2.59
CA ASN A 37 2.00 -15.53 -1.69
C ASN A 37 1.30 -16.63 -0.87
N GLY A 38 -0.03 -16.60 -0.75
CA GLY A 38 -0.83 -17.51 0.06
C GLY A 38 -0.71 -17.32 1.57
N ILE A 39 -0.10 -16.22 2.03
CA ILE A 39 0.22 -15.99 3.46
C ILE A 39 -0.56 -14.82 4.03
N THR A 40 -0.67 -13.73 3.27
CA THR A 40 -1.36 -12.51 3.74
C THR A 40 -2.68 -12.35 3.01
N HIS A 41 -3.69 -11.89 3.72
CA HIS A 41 -4.98 -11.50 3.13
C HIS A 41 -5.28 -10.03 3.43
N MET A 42 -6.26 -9.46 2.73
CA MET A 42 -6.60 -8.05 2.90
C MET A 42 -8.08 -7.76 2.74
N SER A 43 -8.51 -6.67 3.38
CA SER A 43 -9.73 -5.93 3.10
C SER A 43 -9.36 -4.52 2.67
N LEU A 44 -10.17 -3.89 1.82
CA LEU A 44 -9.88 -2.56 1.32
C LEU A 44 -11.06 -1.61 1.50
N LEU A 45 -10.74 -0.35 1.83
CA LEU A 45 -11.70 0.76 1.81
C LEU A 45 -11.32 1.69 0.65
N GLY A 46 -12.01 1.54 -0.48
CA GLY A 46 -11.73 2.27 -1.71
C GLY A 46 -12.41 3.64 -1.78
N PHE A 47 -11.70 4.63 -2.29
CA PHE A 47 -12.19 6.00 -2.44
C PHE A 47 -12.44 6.42 -3.89
N ALA A 48 -13.15 7.52 -4.09
CA ALA A 48 -13.57 8.02 -5.40
C ALA A 48 -12.40 8.45 -6.32
N ASP A 49 -11.27 8.87 -5.75
CA ASP A 49 -10.06 9.21 -6.49
C ASP A 49 -9.21 7.99 -6.89
N GLY A 50 -9.65 6.78 -6.51
CA GLY A 50 -8.95 5.52 -6.77
C GLY A 50 -7.83 5.22 -5.78
N SER A 51 -7.67 6.01 -4.70
CA SER A 51 -6.86 5.62 -3.56
C SER A 51 -7.62 4.71 -2.60
N TYR A 52 -6.93 3.99 -1.71
CA TYR A 52 -7.59 3.17 -0.70
C TYR A 52 -6.76 2.95 0.58
N LEU A 53 -7.46 2.57 1.66
CA LEU A 53 -6.84 1.97 2.84
C LEU A 53 -6.81 0.45 2.63
N GLU A 54 -5.64 -0.17 2.77
CA GLU A 54 -5.47 -1.63 2.75
C GLU A 54 -5.35 -2.13 4.18
N LEU A 55 -6.37 -2.83 4.70
CA LEU A 55 -6.21 -3.59 5.94
C LEU A 55 -5.52 -4.91 5.58
N ILE A 56 -4.39 -5.21 6.21
CA ILE A 56 -3.59 -6.40 5.91
C ILE A 56 -3.27 -7.18 7.19
N SER A 57 -3.43 -8.50 7.10
CA SER A 57 -3.12 -9.46 8.16
C SER A 57 -2.50 -10.74 7.58
N GLU A 58 -1.94 -11.58 8.46
CA GLU A 58 -1.49 -12.94 8.17
C GLU A 58 -2.65 -13.94 8.34
N GLU A 59 -2.79 -14.88 7.40
CA GLU A 59 -3.58 -16.12 7.59
C GLU A 59 -2.82 -17.10 8.48
N GLU A 60 -1.50 -17.17 8.30
CA GLU A 60 -0.56 -17.94 9.12
C GLU A 60 0.75 -17.14 9.30
N GLU A 61 1.36 -17.23 10.49
CA GLU A 61 2.64 -16.56 10.75
C GLU A 61 3.76 -17.10 9.83
N ALA A 62 4.30 -16.24 8.95
CA ALA A 62 5.42 -16.61 8.09
C ALA A 62 6.30 -15.40 7.71
N ASP A 63 7.40 -15.63 7.00
CA ASP A 63 8.16 -14.53 6.41
C ASP A 63 7.64 -14.28 4.98
N HIS A 64 6.95 -13.16 4.79
CA HIS A 64 6.21 -12.87 3.56
C HIS A 64 6.51 -11.49 2.95
N GLY A 65 7.38 -10.69 3.57
CA GLY A 65 7.81 -9.40 3.02
C GLY A 65 6.78 -8.25 3.09
N PHE A 66 5.61 -8.44 3.71
CA PHE A 66 4.57 -7.42 3.89
C PHE A 66 4.49 -6.95 5.34
N TRP A 67 5.60 -6.43 5.86
CA TRP A 67 5.70 -5.90 7.23
C TRP A 67 5.24 -6.88 8.34
N PRO A 68 5.77 -8.13 8.39
CA PRO A 68 5.34 -9.15 9.37
C PRO A 68 5.44 -8.65 10.83
N GLU A 69 6.48 -7.90 11.16
CA GLU A 69 6.65 -7.31 12.50
C GLU A 69 5.57 -6.27 12.84
N HIS A 70 5.05 -5.54 11.84
CA HIS A 70 4.00 -4.53 12.05
C HIS A 70 2.64 -5.20 12.23
N ILE A 71 2.35 -6.23 11.43
CA ILE A 71 1.12 -7.03 11.54
C ILE A 71 1.01 -7.64 12.93
N ARG A 72 2.06 -8.35 13.37
CA ARG A 72 2.09 -9.02 14.68
C ARG A 72 2.12 -8.07 15.88
N ALA A 73 2.41 -6.80 15.64
CA ALA A 73 2.42 -5.76 16.66
C ALA A 73 1.15 -4.90 16.65
N ASP A 74 0.16 -5.19 15.80
CA ASP A 74 -1.03 -4.36 15.59
C ASP A 74 -0.67 -2.88 15.35
N ALA A 75 0.35 -2.64 14.50
CA ALA A 75 0.98 -1.33 14.40
C ALA A 75 0.12 -0.26 13.72
N GLY A 76 -0.91 -0.65 12.96
CA GLY A 76 -1.70 0.26 12.14
C GLY A 76 -0.94 0.66 10.86
N PRO A 77 -0.87 1.95 10.48
CA PRO A 77 -0.21 2.36 9.23
C PRO A 77 1.23 1.84 9.13
N ALA A 78 1.52 1.01 8.13
CA ALA A 78 2.79 0.29 8.00
C ALA A 78 3.70 0.86 6.90
N ALA A 79 3.10 1.45 5.86
CA ALA A 79 3.82 2.06 4.74
C ALA A 79 2.88 3.00 3.96
N TRP A 80 3.33 3.46 2.80
CA TRP A 80 2.52 4.23 1.85
C TRP A 80 2.99 3.96 0.43
N CYS A 81 2.05 4.05 -0.51
CA CYS A 81 2.29 3.69 -1.90
C CYS A 81 2.02 4.87 -2.83
N VAL A 82 2.82 5.00 -3.88
CA VAL A 82 2.57 5.92 -4.99
C VAL A 82 2.38 5.17 -6.30
N ARG A 83 1.45 5.67 -7.12
CA ARG A 83 1.19 5.12 -8.45
C ARG A 83 2.21 5.67 -9.45
N VAL A 84 2.72 4.79 -10.30
CA VAL A 84 3.62 5.15 -11.41
C VAL A 84 3.10 4.58 -12.72
N ASP A 85 3.40 5.26 -13.82
CA ASP A 85 3.01 4.82 -15.17
C ASP A 85 3.96 3.76 -15.75
N ASP A 86 5.22 3.73 -15.27
CA ASP A 86 6.25 2.78 -15.68
C ASP A 86 7.18 2.48 -14.47
N ILE A 87 6.98 1.31 -13.86
CA ILE A 87 7.74 0.87 -12.68
C ILE A 87 9.22 0.61 -13.02
N VAL A 88 9.52 0.23 -14.26
CA VAL A 88 10.88 -0.07 -14.71
C VAL A 88 11.65 1.23 -14.87
N GLU A 89 11.01 2.27 -15.41
CA GLU A 89 11.57 3.61 -15.47
C GLU A 89 11.85 4.17 -14.06
N ASP A 90 10.89 4.09 -13.13
CA ASP A 90 11.08 4.56 -11.75
C ASP A 90 12.24 3.83 -11.04
N CYS A 91 12.31 2.50 -11.17
CA CYS A 91 13.44 1.70 -10.68
C CYS A 91 14.78 2.14 -11.31
N THR A 92 14.78 2.41 -12.62
CA THR A 92 15.99 2.79 -13.35
C THR A 92 16.49 4.18 -12.95
N GLN A 93 15.57 5.14 -12.78
CA GLN A 93 15.88 6.49 -12.31
C GLN A 93 16.45 6.44 -10.89
N ALA A 94 15.83 5.64 -10.01
CA ALA A 94 16.30 5.40 -8.65
C ALA A 94 17.73 4.85 -8.60
N LEU A 95 17.99 3.75 -9.33
CA LEU A 95 19.30 3.12 -9.40
C LEU A 95 20.36 4.09 -9.96
N THR A 96 20.01 4.85 -11.00
CA THR A 96 20.94 5.81 -11.62
C THR A 96 21.30 6.95 -10.67
N ALA A 97 20.37 7.36 -9.81
CA ALA A 97 20.62 8.33 -8.75
C ALA A 97 21.35 7.74 -7.52
N GLY A 98 21.67 6.45 -7.53
CA GLY A 98 22.43 5.78 -6.47
C GLY A 98 21.59 5.26 -5.30
N TRP A 99 20.26 5.19 -5.46
CA TRP A 99 19.39 4.60 -4.46
C TRP A 99 19.41 3.08 -4.53
N GLU A 100 19.27 2.45 -3.36
CA GLU A 100 18.96 1.02 -3.26
C GLU A 100 17.52 0.79 -3.76
N VAL A 101 17.35 -0.25 -4.58
CA VAL A 101 16.06 -0.60 -5.22
C VAL A 101 15.81 -2.09 -5.03
N HIS A 102 14.62 -2.42 -4.58
CA HIS A 102 14.11 -3.78 -4.51
C HIS A 102 12.85 -3.90 -5.37
N GLY A 103 13.04 -4.34 -6.61
CA GLY A 103 11.99 -4.52 -7.60
C GLY A 103 12.48 -4.30 -9.04
N PRO A 104 11.56 -4.34 -10.02
CA PRO A 104 10.13 -4.59 -9.84
C PRO A 104 9.81 -6.02 -9.37
N LEU A 105 8.84 -6.15 -8.48
CA LEU A 105 8.34 -7.40 -7.93
C LEU A 105 6.91 -7.59 -8.39
N TYR A 106 6.65 -8.72 -9.03
CA TYR A 106 5.31 -9.11 -9.42
C TYR A 106 4.45 -9.42 -8.19
N GLY A 107 3.23 -8.91 -8.18
CA GLY A 107 2.18 -9.25 -7.22
C GLY A 107 0.87 -9.57 -7.95
N ALA A 108 0.07 -10.42 -7.32
CA ALA A 108 -1.26 -10.76 -7.82
C ALA A 108 -2.20 -11.18 -6.68
N ARG A 109 -3.51 -11.10 -6.94
CA ARG A 109 -4.55 -11.75 -6.14
C ARG A 109 -5.75 -12.09 -7.01
N GLU A 110 -6.52 -13.10 -6.61
CA GLU A 110 -7.80 -13.42 -7.23
C GLU A 110 -8.94 -12.90 -6.34
N ARG A 111 -9.86 -12.13 -6.92
CA ARG A 111 -11.09 -11.69 -6.24
C ARG A 111 -12.06 -12.86 -6.10
N GLU A 112 -13.00 -12.75 -5.17
CA GLU A 112 -14.07 -13.75 -5.00
C GLU A 112 -14.90 -13.98 -6.28
N ASP A 113 -14.98 -12.99 -7.16
CA ASP A 113 -15.66 -13.09 -8.47
C ASP A 113 -14.81 -13.75 -9.57
N GLY A 114 -13.60 -14.20 -9.25
CA GLY A 114 -12.64 -14.83 -10.17
C GLY A 114 -11.83 -13.84 -11.01
N THR A 115 -11.96 -12.52 -10.78
CA THR A 115 -11.14 -11.52 -11.47
C THR A 115 -9.71 -11.59 -10.95
N LEU A 116 -8.77 -11.83 -11.86
CA LEU A 116 -7.33 -11.75 -11.58
C LEU A 116 -6.88 -10.28 -11.54
N VAL A 117 -6.21 -9.90 -10.45
CA VAL A 117 -5.58 -8.61 -10.26
C VAL A 117 -4.08 -8.81 -10.28
N GLU A 118 -3.34 -8.02 -11.08
CA GLU A 118 -1.89 -8.14 -11.23
C GLU A 118 -1.24 -6.76 -11.22
N TRP A 119 -0.08 -6.67 -10.59
CA TRP A 119 0.71 -5.44 -10.50
C TRP A 119 2.20 -5.76 -10.42
N ASP A 120 3.02 -4.75 -10.67
CA ASP A 120 4.42 -4.72 -10.27
C ASP A 120 4.62 -3.66 -9.19
N ARG A 121 5.48 -3.94 -8.22
CA ARG A 121 5.84 -2.98 -7.16
C ARG A 121 7.34 -2.85 -6.97
N ALA A 122 7.81 -1.74 -6.42
CA ALA A 122 9.21 -1.54 -6.08
C ALA A 122 9.38 -0.79 -4.76
N GLU A 123 10.34 -1.22 -3.94
CA GLU A 123 10.73 -0.55 -2.70
C GLU A 123 12.07 0.18 -2.89
N PHE A 124 12.26 1.28 -2.15
CA PHE A 124 13.44 2.14 -2.28
C PHE A 124 14.09 2.43 -0.94
N GLY A 125 15.40 2.65 -0.97
CA GLY A 125 16.19 2.90 0.23
C GLY A 125 16.67 1.63 0.91
N SER A 126 17.47 1.81 1.95
CA SER A 126 18.01 0.73 2.77
C SER A 126 17.00 0.25 3.79
N HIS A 127 17.29 -0.87 4.45
CA HIS A 127 16.48 -1.39 5.55
C HIS A 127 16.15 -0.33 6.63
N GLU A 128 17.06 0.63 6.88
CA GLU A 128 16.87 1.67 7.90
C GLU A 128 15.90 2.78 7.49
N ASN A 129 15.71 3.04 6.20
CA ASN A 129 14.91 4.16 5.71
C ASN A 129 13.85 3.79 4.68
N ARG A 130 13.69 2.51 4.34
CA ARG A 130 12.70 2.06 3.34
C ARG A 130 11.26 2.44 3.68
N LEU A 131 10.91 2.56 4.97
CA LEU A 131 9.56 2.99 5.40
C LEU A 131 9.34 4.50 5.30
N LEU A 132 10.42 5.28 5.14
CA LEU A 132 10.31 6.72 4.85
C LEU A 132 9.84 6.94 3.41
N PHE A 133 10.37 6.16 2.47
CA PHE A 133 10.02 6.26 1.06
C PHE A 133 8.68 5.56 0.79
N PRO A 134 7.87 6.08 -0.14
CA PRO A 134 6.78 5.29 -0.66
C PRO A 134 7.35 4.14 -1.49
N PHE A 135 6.69 2.98 -1.46
CA PHE A 135 6.90 2.01 -2.51
C PHE A 135 6.06 2.40 -3.73
N SER A 136 6.56 2.10 -4.93
CA SER A 136 5.84 2.38 -6.18
C SER A 136 5.04 1.16 -6.62
N ILE A 137 3.93 1.40 -7.32
CA ILE A 137 3.10 0.36 -7.92
C ILE A 137 2.69 0.75 -9.34
N GLU A 138 2.75 -0.20 -10.26
CA GLU A 138 2.18 -0.14 -11.60
C GLU A 138 1.19 -1.31 -11.77
N ASP A 139 -0.04 -0.97 -12.13
CA ASP A 139 -1.09 -1.94 -12.40
C ASP A 139 -0.89 -2.60 -13.78
N ARG A 140 -0.84 -3.94 -13.83
CA ARG A 140 -0.83 -4.70 -15.09
C ARG A 140 -2.22 -4.97 -15.62
N THR A 141 -3.19 -5.11 -14.72
CA THR A 141 -4.63 -5.16 -15.04
C THR A 141 -5.26 -3.79 -14.76
N PRO A 142 -6.46 -3.46 -15.28
CA PRO A 142 -7.07 -2.16 -14.98
C PRO A 142 -7.18 -1.89 -13.48
N LEU A 143 -6.88 -0.67 -13.02
CA LEU A 143 -7.00 -0.26 -11.61
C LEU A 143 -8.36 -0.61 -11.00
N SER A 144 -9.43 -0.51 -11.79
CA SER A 144 -10.80 -0.86 -11.38
C SER A 144 -10.98 -2.34 -11.00
N PHE A 145 -10.03 -3.21 -11.36
CA PHE A 145 -10.02 -4.61 -10.93
C PHE A 145 -9.45 -4.70 -9.51
N ARG A 146 -8.44 -3.89 -9.18
CA ARG A 146 -7.81 -3.82 -7.85
C ARG A 146 -8.66 -3.07 -6.84
N VAL A 147 -9.30 -1.97 -7.24
CA VAL A 147 -10.09 -1.13 -6.33
C VAL A 147 -11.24 -0.43 -7.05
N THR A 148 -12.38 -0.36 -6.38
CA THR A 148 -13.52 0.51 -6.71
C THR A 148 -13.92 1.29 -5.46
N PRO A 149 -14.59 2.44 -5.58
CA PRO A 149 -15.10 3.15 -4.42
C PRO A 149 -16.04 2.25 -3.61
N THR A 150 -15.75 2.08 -2.33
CA THR A 150 -16.53 1.22 -1.44
C THR A 150 -17.88 1.88 -1.14
N PRO A 151 -19.01 1.14 -1.15
CA PRO A 151 -20.34 1.72 -1.01
C PRO A 151 -20.54 2.61 0.23
N SER A 152 -19.97 2.21 1.37
CA SER A 152 -20.08 2.94 2.65
C SER A 152 -19.47 4.35 2.62
N VAL A 153 -18.50 4.61 1.74
CA VAL A 153 -17.87 5.93 1.54
C VAL A 153 -18.22 6.56 0.19
N SER A 154 -18.89 5.81 -0.70
CA SER A 154 -19.38 6.33 -1.97
C SER A 154 -20.36 7.49 -1.73
N ASP A 155 -20.18 8.59 -2.46
CA ASP A 155 -20.94 9.85 -2.30
C ASP A 155 -20.80 10.55 -0.93
N GLY A 156 -19.89 10.07 -0.07
CA GLY A 156 -19.58 10.66 1.23
C GLY A 156 -18.54 11.79 1.16
N PRO A 157 -18.21 12.40 2.32
CA PRO A 157 -17.18 13.44 2.40
C PRO A 157 -15.75 12.90 2.28
N LEU A 158 -15.55 11.58 2.38
CA LEU A 158 -14.25 10.92 2.24
C LEU A 158 -14.05 10.52 0.79
N THR A 159 -13.29 11.33 0.04
CA THR A 159 -13.12 11.15 -1.41
C THR A 159 -11.78 10.56 -1.82
N GLY A 160 -10.84 10.43 -0.88
CA GLY A 160 -9.47 10.00 -1.17
C GLY A 160 -8.48 10.22 -0.04
N ILE A 161 -7.22 9.86 -0.29
CA ILE A 161 -6.07 10.13 0.58
C ILE A 161 -5.31 11.33 0.03
N GLU A 162 -5.49 12.49 0.68
CA GLU A 162 -4.80 13.71 0.26
C GLU A 162 -3.34 13.77 0.74
N GLN A 163 -3.07 13.29 1.96
CA GLN A 163 -1.77 13.44 2.62
C GLN A 163 -1.39 12.21 3.43
N VAL A 164 -0.10 11.87 3.39
CA VAL A 164 0.53 10.91 4.29
C VAL A 164 1.47 11.69 5.21
N VAL A 165 1.27 11.53 6.53
CA VAL A 165 2.09 12.21 7.54
C VAL A 165 3.10 11.23 8.12
N LEU A 166 4.39 11.51 7.92
CA LEU A 166 5.48 10.67 8.41
C LEU A 166 6.00 11.19 9.76
N ALA A 167 5.88 10.37 10.79
CA ALA A 167 6.44 10.66 12.11
C ALA A 167 7.90 10.20 12.18
N THR A 168 8.82 11.11 12.51
CA THR A 168 10.25 10.82 12.63
C THR A 168 10.88 11.68 13.72
N ASP A 169 11.90 11.14 14.39
CA ASP A 169 12.75 11.87 15.33
C ASP A 169 13.84 12.71 14.64
N ARG A 170 13.95 12.63 13.30
CA ARG A 170 14.96 13.31 12.47
C ARG A 170 14.34 13.96 11.23
N PRO A 171 13.47 14.97 11.38
CA PRO A 171 12.72 15.55 10.27
C PRO A 171 13.60 16.18 9.18
N GLU A 172 14.73 16.78 9.52
CA GLU A 172 15.64 17.37 8.51
C GLU A 172 16.28 16.30 7.64
N ARG A 173 16.64 15.15 8.23
CA ARG A 173 17.18 14.00 7.48
C ARG A 173 16.11 13.40 6.59
N ALA A 174 14.88 13.24 7.10
CA ALA A 174 13.76 12.74 6.32
C ALA A 174 13.46 13.64 5.11
N PHE A 175 13.42 14.96 5.33
CA PHE A 175 13.22 15.94 4.27
C PHE A 175 14.33 15.86 3.21
N SER A 176 15.60 15.84 3.62
CA SER A 176 16.72 15.73 2.67
C SER A 176 16.61 14.49 1.79
N LEU A 177 16.33 13.32 2.40
CA LEU A 177 16.22 12.06 1.67
C LEU A 177 15.06 12.07 0.66
N LEU A 178 13.90 12.62 1.04
CA LEU A 178 12.74 12.73 0.16
C LEU A 178 12.96 13.78 -0.95
N ASP A 179 13.58 14.92 -0.64
CA ASP A 179 13.91 15.97 -1.61
C ASP A 179 14.92 15.44 -2.64
N ASP A 180 15.96 14.72 -2.19
CA ASP A 180 16.98 14.12 -3.06
C ASP A 180 16.40 13.07 -4.02
N ARG A 181 15.26 12.43 -3.67
CA ARG A 181 14.63 11.40 -4.50
C ARG A 181 13.52 11.93 -5.40
N TYR A 182 12.71 12.87 -4.92
CA TYR A 182 11.44 13.24 -5.59
C TYR A 182 11.39 14.69 -6.10
N ARG A 183 12.43 15.49 -5.89
CA ARG A 183 12.51 16.86 -6.41
C ARG A 183 13.12 16.91 -7.81
#